data_AF-Q4BX64-F1
#
_entry.id   AF-Q4BX64-F1
#
_cell.length_a   1.000
_cell.length_b   1.000
_cell.length_c   1.000
_cell.angle_alpha   90.00
_cell.angle_beta   90.00
_cell.angle_gamma   90.00
#
_symmetry.space_group_name_H-M   'P 1'
#
loop_
_entity.id
_entity.type
_entity.pdbx_description
1 polymer ?
#
loop_
_entity_poly.entity_id
_entity_poly.type
_entity_poly.pdbx_seq_one_letter_code
_entity_poly.pdbx_strand_id
1 'polypeptide(L)'
;MLDLRAKNRDYFLAIENLLNLRPYLEKDTKRRYGLRHKEILDIIGEAPENLEEIIQFIYNDFNQLDDVFVTPDSTGTVNYKEGGITREQAKTARRGLAIEAREKTLENIKRLPSNILFDLLEVWGGKKGAFKTNQYGEIIITRPDFKMQSILKTSQANLYLDATLTTVKLAALIDIDPTEIITVKQETITAKNNIVVHAVDFSGLGSNNWGRTRNADGELLTKEEAEGALKRIIATIDKLKDKFPEISIYALKKYEKILENHYYWFNHNRGGNHDQGKEAIAAFGKPLPDMGSLESEYITLFGVTEFDNELKPMGFDDYYKESCNQEIIQYVGRQRANLYPDQKFHSFIFAPDLDLTFLKELGYKVVYEDEYQYIPELCRRRKRDKWAILEAAKGLIKAGKKITQVAIAREINATQSWVCKLFGGDEILSWRDFCKIFHSLYKANKETGIITTGTEENATMQEWLGLKPLEVALDMIKAIHNEGWESVVDYLRKVCPHEAFQILGILALFTPNGYQVWQEFFPEVPF
;
A
#
# COMPACT_ATOMS: atom_id res chain seq x y z
N MET A 1 -19.72 -15.35 28.69
CA MET A 1 -19.78 -14.22 29.65
C MET A 1 -20.95 -14.33 30.64
N LEU A 2 -22.21 -14.36 30.20
CA LEU A 2 -23.35 -14.48 31.14
C LEU A 2 -23.34 -15.81 31.93
N ASP A 3 -22.98 -16.92 31.30
CA ASP A 3 -22.87 -18.21 32.00
C ASP A 3 -21.65 -18.25 32.96
N LEU A 4 -20.55 -17.58 32.60
CA LEU A 4 -19.41 -17.41 33.50
C LEU A 4 -19.83 -16.63 34.76
N ARG A 5 -20.63 -15.57 34.61
CA ARG A 5 -21.18 -14.81 35.75
C ARG A 5 -21.99 -15.69 36.69
N ALA A 6 -22.74 -16.66 36.16
CA ALA A 6 -23.55 -17.57 36.96
C ALA A 6 -22.70 -18.63 37.69
N LYS A 7 -21.63 -19.12 37.05
CA LYS A 7 -20.79 -20.19 37.60
C LYS A 7 -19.66 -19.68 38.51
N ASN A 8 -19.03 -18.56 38.17
CA ASN A 8 -17.99 -17.92 38.96
C ASN A 8 -18.02 -16.39 38.77
N ARG A 9 -18.64 -15.71 39.74
CA ARG A 9 -18.84 -14.25 39.69
C ARG A 9 -17.52 -13.48 39.73
N ASP A 10 -16.55 -13.93 40.51
CA ASP A 10 -15.27 -13.22 40.67
C ASP A 10 -14.45 -13.26 39.38
N TYR A 11 -14.43 -14.42 38.70
CA TYR A 11 -13.78 -14.55 37.40
C TYR A 11 -14.50 -13.74 36.31
N PHE A 12 -15.83 -13.65 36.37
CA PHE A 12 -16.57 -12.77 35.47
C PHE A 12 -16.20 -11.30 35.68
N LEU A 13 -16.17 -10.81 36.93
CA LEU A 13 -15.81 -9.43 37.24
C LEU A 13 -14.39 -9.10 36.79
N ALA A 14 -13.45 -10.04 36.92
CA ALA A 14 -12.07 -9.85 36.49
C ALA A 14 -11.91 -9.61 34.97
N ILE A 15 -12.83 -10.12 34.13
CA ILE A 15 -12.79 -9.93 32.68
C ILE A 15 -13.97 -9.10 32.14
N GLU A 16 -14.70 -8.40 33.02
CA GLU A 16 -15.91 -7.68 32.62
C GLU A 16 -15.62 -6.51 31.68
N ASN A 17 -14.40 -5.95 31.74
CA ASN A 17 -13.95 -4.88 30.85
C ASN A 17 -14.02 -5.26 29.36
N LEU A 18 -14.02 -6.55 29.03
CA LEU A 18 -14.26 -7.00 27.65
C LEU A 18 -15.61 -6.55 27.11
N LEU A 19 -16.60 -6.33 28.00
CA LEU A 19 -17.91 -5.80 27.63
C LEU A 19 -17.84 -4.34 27.14
N ASN A 20 -16.76 -3.61 27.44
CA ASN A 20 -16.55 -2.25 26.94
C ASN A 20 -16.33 -2.22 25.41
N LEU A 21 -15.97 -3.36 24.79
CA LEU A 21 -15.89 -3.49 23.34
C LEU A 21 -17.26 -3.57 22.67
N ARG A 22 -18.31 -3.96 23.41
CA ARG A 22 -19.65 -4.22 22.88
C ARG A 22 -20.20 -3.11 21.98
N PRO A 23 -20.13 -1.81 22.34
CA PRO A 23 -20.64 -0.74 21.47
C PRO A 23 -20.01 -0.79 20.08
N TYR A 24 -18.69 -1.02 20.01
CA TYR A 24 -17.91 -1.00 18.77
C TYR A 24 -18.12 -2.23 17.88
N LEU A 25 -18.68 -3.31 18.43
CA LEU A 25 -19.05 -4.51 17.70
C LEU A 25 -20.50 -4.43 17.19
N GLU A 26 -21.37 -3.69 17.90
CA GLU A 26 -22.77 -3.43 17.53
C GLU A 26 -22.89 -2.37 16.40
N LYS A 27 -23.92 -2.50 15.55
CA LYS A 27 -24.03 -1.78 14.26
C LYS A 27 -23.97 -0.25 14.36
N ASP A 28 -24.42 0.34 15.46
CA ASP A 28 -24.71 1.77 15.52
C ASP A 28 -23.52 2.65 15.94
N THR A 29 -22.39 2.07 16.37
CA THR A 29 -21.17 2.84 16.72
C THR A 29 -19.90 2.38 15.97
N LYS A 30 -20.08 1.69 14.84
CA LYS A 30 -18.97 1.16 14.04
C LYS A 30 -18.13 2.26 13.44
N ARG A 31 -16.83 2.20 13.67
CA ARG A 31 -15.85 3.05 12.98
C ARG A 31 -15.62 2.55 11.57
N ARG A 32 -15.47 3.49 10.62
CA ARG A 32 -15.25 3.20 9.19
C ARG A 32 -14.07 2.26 8.94
N TYR A 33 -13.00 2.37 9.72
CA TYR A 33 -11.79 1.54 9.59
C TYR A 33 -11.60 0.56 10.76
N GLY A 34 -12.60 0.42 11.63
CA GLY A 34 -12.49 -0.36 12.85
C GLY A 34 -11.58 0.30 13.91
N LEU A 35 -11.14 -0.51 14.86
CA LEU A 35 -10.23 -0.17 15.96
C LEU A 35 -8.91 -0.92 15.78
N ARG A 36 -7.81 -0.25 16.08
CA ARG A 36 -6.45 -0.83 16.09
C ARG A 36 -6.13 -1.47 17.44
N HIS A 37 -5.03 -2.22 17.50
CA HIS A 37 -4.66 -2.99 18.68
C HIS A 37 -4.55 -2.13 19.96
N LYS A 38 -3.85 -1.00 19.88
CA LYS A 38 -3.72 -0.07 21.02
C LYS A 38 -5.07 0.48 21.47
N GLU A 39 -5.93 0.88 20.54
CA GLU A 39 -7.27 1.40 20.87
C GLU A 39 -8.13 0.35 21.57
N ILE A 40 -8.00 -0.92 21.18
CA ILE A 40 -8.70 -2.04 21.83
C ILE A 40 -8.17 -2.24 23.24
N LEU A 41 -6.85 -2.24 23.44
CA LEU A 41 -6.23 -2.33 24.76
C LEU A 41 -6.64 -1.15 25.66
N ASP A 42 -6.68 0.07 25.14
CA ASP A 42 -7.12 1.27 25.87
C ASP A 42 -8.58 1.15 26.34
N ILE A 43 -9.43 0.41 25.61
CA ILE A 43 -10.85 0.18 25.96
C ILE A 43 -11.02 -0.91 27.03
N ILE A 44 -10.26 -2.01 26.92
CA ILE A 44 -10.39 -3.16 27.83
C ILE A 44 -9.49 -3.06 29.07
N GLY A 45 -8.49 -2.18 29.04
CA GLY A 45 -7.54 -1.98 30.12
C GLY A 45 -6.50 -3.10 30.25
N GLU A 46 -5.84 -3.13 31.41
CA GLU A 46 -4.86 -4.16 31.74
C GLU A 46 -5.53 -5.50 32.02
N ALA A 47 -4.85 -6.60 31.66
CA ALA A 47 -5.32 -7.93 31.96
C ALA A 47 -5.21 -8.22 33.47
N PRO A 48 -6.15 -8.99 34.04
CA PRO A 48 -6.11 -9.35 35.46
C PRO A 48 -4.91 -10.28 35.76
N GLU A 49 -4.33 -10.17 36.96
CA GLU A 49 -3.17 -10.99 37.36
C GLU A 49 -3.47 -12.49 37.34
N ASN A 50 -4.71 -12.89 37.65
CA ASN A 50 -5.15 -14.28 37.67
C ASN A 50 -5.71 -14.77 36.32
N LEU A 51 -5.36 -14.13 35.21
CA LEU A 51 -5.92 -14.46 33.88
C LEU A 51 -5.70 -15.92 33.47
N GLU A 52 -4.54 -16.51 33.78
CA GLU A 52 -4.25 -17.91 33.45
C GLU A 52 -5.21 -18.88 34.17
N GLU A 53 -5.52 -18.59 35.45
CA GLU A 53 -6.49 -19.37 36.23
C GLU A 53 -7.90 -19.26 35.63
N ILE A 54 -8.27 -18.05 35.17
CA ILE A 54 -9.55 -17.79 34.51
C ILE A 54 -9.63 -18.57 33.19
N ILE A 55 -8.57 -18.55 32.37
CA ILE A 55 -8.50 -19.30 31.11
C ILE A 55 -8.67 -20.80 31.38
N GLN A 56 -7.94 -21.34 32.37
CA GLN A 56 -8.00 -22.76 32.71
C GLN A 56 -9.39 -23.16 33.24
N PHE A 57 -10.03 -22.29 34.04
CA PHE A 57 -11.40 -22.50 34.49
C PHE A 57 -12.37 -22.54 33.31
N ILE A 58 -12.31 -21.55 32.41
CA ILE A 58 -13.19 -21.50 31.23
C ILE A 58 -12.98 -22.74 30.36
N TYR A 59 -11.73 -23.17 30.18
CA TYR A 59 -11.42 -24.39 29.42
C TYR A 59 -12.03 -25.63 30.07
N ASN A 60 -11.83 -25.84 31.37
CA ASN A 60 -12.30 -27.03 32.06
C ASN A 60 -13.84 -27.11 32.17
N ASP A 61 -14.49 -25.96 32.30
CA ASP A 61 -15.91 -25.86 32.60
C ASP A 61 -16.80 -25.69 31.36
N PHE A 62 -16.24 -25.20 30.24
CA PHE A 62 -16.99 -25.00 28.99
C PHE A 62 -16.51 -25.86 27.83
N ASN A 63 -15.34 -26.53 27.90
CA ASN A 63 -14.85 -27.38 26.80
C ASN A 63 -15.23 -28.87 26.96
N GLN A 64 -16.11 -29.20 27.92
CA GLN A 64 -16.67 -30.55 28.05
C GLN A 64 -17.84 -30.72 27.08
N LEU A 65 -17.57 -31.35 25.94
CA LEU A 65 -18.56 -31.60 24.88
C LEU A 65 -19.64 -32.59 25.31
N ASP A 66 -19.39 -33.39 26.34
CA ASP A 66 -20.31 -34.45 26.80
C ASP A 66 -21.65 -33.87 27.29
N ASP A 67 -21.64 -32.70 27.91
CA ASP A 67 -22.85 -32.01 28.39
C ASP A 67 -23.55 -31.18 27.30
N VAL A 68 -22.91 -31.02 26.13
CA VAL A 68 -23.45 -30.23 25.01
C VAL A 68 -24.47 -31.04 24.21
N PHE A 69 -24.21 -32.33 24.02
CA PHE A 69 -25.05 -33.22 23.22
C PHE A 69 -26.08 -33.95 24.08
N VAL A 70 -27.34 -33.52 23.99
CA VAL A 70 -28.43 -34.16 24.74
C VAL A 70 -28.87 -35.41 24.00
N THR A 71 -28.82 -36.56 24.68
CA THR A 71 -29.35 -37.81 24.14
C THR A 71 -30.89 -37.77 24.20
N PRO A 72 -31.61 -38.09 23.11
CA PRO A 72 -33.08 -38.13 23.14
C PRO A 72 -33.58 -39.18 24.13
N ASP A 73 -34.59 -38.82 24.92
CA ASP A 73 -35.23 -39.76 25.82
C ASP A 73 -35.82 -40.95 25.05
N SER A 74 -35.71 -42.14 25.63
CA SER A 74 -36.30 -43.34 25.03
C SER A 74 -37.79 -43.39 25.29
N THR A 75 -38.59 -43.60 24.25
CA THR A 75 -39.97 -44.07 24.45
C THR A 75 -39.91 -45.50 24.97
N GLY A 76 -40.64 -45.81 26.05
CA GLY A 76 -40.74 -47.18 26.60
C GLY A 76 -41.13 -48.23 25.55
N THR A 77 -40.94 -49.50 25.92
CA THR A 77 -41.14 -50.67 25.04
C THR A 77 -42.55 -50.70 24.44
N VAL A 78 -42.66 -50.81 23.12
CA VAL A 78 -43.94 -50.93 22.40
C VAL A 78 -44.61 -52.23 22.82
N ASN A 79 -45.71 -52.14 23.57
CA ASN A 79 -46.49 -53.30 24.02
C ASN A 79 -47.82 -53.35 23.27
N TYR A 80 -48.10 -54.46 22.60
CA TYR A 80 -49.29 -54.64 21.75
C TYR A 80 -50.54 -55.09 22.52
N LYS A 81 -50.51 -55.13 23.86
CA LYS A 81 -51.68 -55.45 24.69
C LYS A 81 -52.48 -54.19 25.00
N GLU A 82 -53.80 -54.34 25.10
CA GLU A 82 -54.81 -53.29 25.30
C GLU A 82 -54.33 -52.24 26.32
N GLY A 83 -54.07 -51.02 25.83
CA GLY A 83 -53.54 -49.89 26.61
C GLY A 83 -52.12 -49.44 26.24
N GLY A 84 -51.41 -50.14 25.35
CA GLY A 84 -50.07 -49.75 24.88
C GLY A 84 -50.05 -48.75 23.72
N ILE A 85 -48.95 -47.98 23.63
CA ILE A 85 -48.71 -46.97 22.59
C ILE A 85 -48.54 -47.66 21.23
N THR A 86 -49.25 -47.22 20.19
CA THR A 86 -49.10 -47.80 18.84
C THR A 86 -47.73 -47.50 18.24
N ARG A 87 -47.28 -48.29 17.24
CA ARG A 87 -46.00 -48.07 16.55
C ARG A 87 -45.89 -46.67 15.94
N GLU A 88 -46.99 -46.13 15.42
CA GLU A 88 -47.03 -44.77 14.85
C GLU A 88 -46.94 -43.70 15.94
N GLN A 89 -47.65 -43.88 17.06
CA GLN A 89 -47.56 -42.97 18.22
C GLN A 89 -46.15 -42.99 18.83
N ALA A 90 -45.52 -44.16 18.97
CA ALA A 90 -44.14 -44.28 19.42
C ALA A 90 -43.15 -43.62 18.44
N LYS A 91 -43.38 -43.75 17.13
CA LYS A 91 -42.56 -43.08 16.10
C LYS A 91 -42.70 -41.55 16.17
N THR A 92 -43.92 -41.04 16.38
CA THR A 92 -44.18 -39.61 16.54
C THR A 92 -43.58 -39.07 17.84
N ALA A 93 -43.73 -39.79 18.96
CA ALA A 93 -43.12 -39.42 20.24
C ALA A 93 -41.60 -39.41 20.17
N ARG A 94 -40.95 -40.43 19.58
CA ARG A 94 -39.50 -40.44 19.33
C ARG A 94 -39.06 -39.26 18.48
N ARG A 95 -39.86 -38.88 17.47
CA ARG A 95 -39.57 -37.71 16.64
C ARG A 95 -39.66 -36.41 17.44
N GLY A 96 -40.65 -36.27 18.31
CA GLY A 96 -40.79 -35.12 19.22
C GLY A 96 -39.60 -35.01 20.18
N LEU A 97 -39.23 -36.10 20.85
CA LEU A 97 -38.09 -36.15 21.77
C LEU A 97 -36.76 -35.89 21.07
N ALA A 98 -36.59 -36.37 19.82
CA ALA A 98 -35.40 -36.08 19.03
C ALA A 98 -35.33 -34.60 18.58
N ILE A 99 -36.47 -33.95 18.32
CA ILE A 99 -36.52 -32.51 18.03
C ILE A 99 -36.18 -31.72 19.29
N GLU A 100 -36.77 -32.05 20.44
CA GLU A 100 -36.49 -31.37 21.71
C GLU A 100 -35.01 -31.51 22.13
N ALA A 101 -34.45 -32.73 22.02
CA ALA A 101 -33.03 -32.96 22.28
C ALA A 101 -32.13 -32.16 21.32
N ARG A 102 -32.51 -32.04 20.04
CA ARG A 102 -31.79 -31.22 19.05
C ARG A 102 -31.90 -29.74 19.36
N GLU A 103 -33.06 -29.26 19.80
CA GLU A 103 -33.26 -27.86 20.20
C GLU A 103 -32.43 -27.52 21.45
N LYS A 104 -32.44 -28.38 22.47
CA LYS A 104 -31.57 -28.24 23.65
C LYS A 104 -30.08 -28.31 23.29
N THR A 105 -29.69 -29.22 22.41
CA THR A 105 -28.31 -29.28 21.90
C THR A 105 -27.91 -27.99 21.18
N LEU A 106 -28.80 -27.43 20.33
CA LEU A 106 -28.55 -26.14 19.68
C LEU A 106 -28.46 -24.97 20.68
N GLU A 107 -29.26 -24.99 21.73
CA GLU A 107 -29.18 -24.01 22.81
C GLU A 107 -27.86 -24.13 23.59
N ASN A 108 -27.45 -25.35 23.94
CA ASN A 108 -26.16 -25.61 24.58
C ASN A 108 -24.98 -25.18 23.71
N ILE A 109 -25.01 -25.45 22.40
CA ILE A 109 -23.99 -24.99 21.45
C ILE A 109 -23.90 -23.46 21.43
N LYS A 110 -25.04 -22.75 21.48
CA LYS A 110 -25.06 -21.28 21.52
C LYS A 110 -24.51 -20.70 22.83
N ARG A 111 -24.51 -21.49 23.91
CA ARG A 111 -23.97 -21.11 25.24
C ARG A 111 -22.47 -21.33 25.35
N LEU A 112 -21.89 -22.19 24.50
CA LEU A 112 -20.44 -22.38 24.48
C LEU A 112 -19.72 -21.06 24.17
N PRO A 113 -18.64 -20.73 24.90
CA PRO A 113 -17.81 -19.60 24.56
C PRO A 113 -17.25 -19.80 23.15
N SER A 114 -17.21 -18.73 22.36
CA SER A 114 -16.53 -18.77 21.08
C SER A 114 -15.06 -19.13 21.31
N ASN A 115 -14.49 -20.00 20.48
CA ASN A 115 -13.07 -20.38 20.57
C ASN A 115 -12.14 -19.14 20.54
N ILE A 116 -12.58 -18.06 19.89
CA ILE A 116 -11.86 -16.79 19.85
C ILE A 116 -11.68 -16.16 21.23
N LEU A 117 -12.49 -16.52 22.23
CA LEU A 117 -12.36 -16.00 23.59
C LEU A 117 -11.02 -16.43 24.21
N PHE A 118 -10.58 -17.67 23.99
CA PHE A 118 -9.29 -18.13 24.49
C PHE A 118 -8.15 -17.35 23.84
N ASP A 119 -8.18 -17.21 22.51
CA ASP A 119 -7.22 -16.40 21.77
C ASP A 119 -7.19 -14.95 22.27
N LEU A 120 -8.36 -14.38 22.56
CA LEU A 120 -8.51 -13.03 23.08
C LEU A 120 -7.86 -12.88 24.44
N LEU A 121 -8.22 -13.75 25.40
CA LEU A 121 -7.70 -13.70 26.76
C LEU A 121 -6.18 -13.91 26.75
N GLU A 122 -5.67 -14.84 25.95
CA GLU A 122 -4.23 -15.10 25.85
C GLU A 122 -3.43 -13.89 25.33
N VAL A 123 -3.91 -13.25 24.25
CA VAL A 123 -3.25 -12.04 23.71
C VAL A 123 -3.40 -10.87 24.67
N TRP A 124 -4.55 -10.74 25.34
CA TRP A 124 -4.75 -9.70 26.35
C TRP A 124 -3.80 -9.87 27.54
N GLY A 125 -3.53 -11.12 27.95
CA GLY A 125 -2.53 -11.48 28.96
C GLY A 125 -1.07 -11.36 28.52
N GLY A 126 -0.80 -10.78 27.34
CA GLY A 126 0.56 -10.51 26.87
C GLY A 126 1.20 -11.63 26.05
N LYS A 127 0.48 -12.71 25.69
CA LYS A 127 1.00 -13.62 24.66
C LYS A 127 1.09 -12.91 23.32
N LYS A 128 2.06 -13.30 22.49
CA LYS A 128 2.26 -12.73 21.14
C LYS A 128 0.96 -12.77 20.33
N GLY A 129 0.54 -11.58 19.88
CA GLY A 129 -0.61 -11.42 19.01
C GLY A 129 -1.05 -9.95 18.92
N ALA A 130 -1.99 -9.69 18.03
CA ALA A 130 -2.54 -8.35 17.82
C ALA A 130 -4.05 -8.40 17.66
N PHE A 131 -4.68 -7.27 17.96
CA PHE A 131 -6.12 -7.08 17.83
C PHE A 131 -6.42 -6.07 16.74
N LYS A 132 -7.49 -6.32 15.99
CA LYS A 132 -8.16 -5.26 15.23
C LYS A 132 -9.65 -5.54 15.17
N THR A 133 -10.45 -4.51 14.91
CA THR A 133 -11.81 -4.70 14.40
C THR A 133 -11.90 -4.24 12.95
N ASN A 134 -12.86 -4.79 12.21
CA ASN A 134 -13.13 -4.33 10.86
C ASN A 134 -14.38 -3.42 10.80
N GLN A 135 -14.67 -2.87 9.62
CA GLN A 135 -15.85 -2.03 9.38
C GLN A 135 -17.20 -2.73 9.67
N TYR A 136 -17.20 -4.06 9.77
CA TYR A 136 -18.38 -4.87 10.09
C TYR A 136 -18.51 -5.15 11.58
N GLY A 137 -17.62 -4.64 12.43
CA GLY A 137 -17.62 -4.89 13.88
C GLY A 137 -17.21 -6.31 14.25
N GLU A 138 -16.46 -6.98 13.38
CA GLU A 138 -15.86 -8.28 13.67
C GLU A 138 -14.50 -8.05 14.32
N ILE A 139 -14.22 -8.75 15.42
CA ILE A 139 -12.90 -8.78 16.03
C ILE A 139 -12.02 -9.78 15.30
N ILE A 140 -10.81 -9.36 14.97
CA ILE A 140 -9.80 -10.17 14.29
C ILE A 140 -8.59 -10.23 15.21
N ILE A 141 -8.15 -11.43 15.51
CA ILE A 141 -6.98 -11.69 16.34
C ILE A 141 -5.91 -12.32 15.44
N THR A 142 -4.77 -11.65 15.32
CA THR A 142 -3.61 -12.16 14.61
C THR A 142 -2.68 -12.80 15.62
N ARG A 143 -2.23 -14.04 15.36
CA ARG A 143 -1.34 -14.80 16.24
C ARG A 143 -0.27 -15.54 15.44
N PRO A 144 0.88 -15.86 16.05
CA PRO A 144 1.85 -16.75 15.41
C PRO A 144 1.27 -18.15 15.23
N ASP A 145 1.65 -18.83 14.15
CA ASP A 145 1.39 -20.26 14.01
C ASP A 145 2.38 -21.05 14.88
N PHE A 146 2.05 -21.22 16.15
CA PHE A 146 2.87 -21.93 17.13
C PHE A 146 3.17 -23.37 16.70
N LYS A 147 2.26 -24.01 15.97
CA LYS A 147 2.47 -25.37 15.46
C LYS A 147 3.57 -25.37 14.40
N MET A 148 3.49 -24.46 13.43
CA MET A 148 4.53 -24.33 12.42
C MET A 148 5.88 -23.96 13.04
N GLN A 149 5.90 -23.02 14.00
CA GLN A 149 7.13 -22.66 14.73
C GLN A 149 7.73 -23.87 15.45
N SER A 150 6.93 -24.68 16.13
CA SER A 150 7.39 -25.90 16.80
C SER A 150 7.99 -26.90 15.81
N ILE A 151 7.34 -27.12 14.66
CA ILE A 151 7.87 -27.97 13.59
C ILE A 151 9.22 -27.45 13.10
N LEU A 152 9.32 -26.15 12.81
CA LEU A 152 10.56 -25.55 12.31
C LEU A 152 11.69 -25.61 13.34
N LYS A 153 11.40 -25.40 14.63
CA LYS A 153 12.39 -25.48 15.72
C LYS A 153 12.87 -26.90 16.01
N THR A 154 12.07 -27.91 15.71
CA THR A 154 12.43 -29.33 15.90
C THR A 154 13.16 -29.93 14.71
N SER A 155 13.10 -29.29 13.54
CA SER A 155 13.92 -29.64 12.38
C SER A 155 15.42 -29.48 12.67
N GLN A 156 16.24 -30.40 12.15
CA GLN A 156 17.70 -30.31 12.27
C GLN A 156 18.30 -29.16 11.42
N ALA A 157 17.65 -28.86 10.28
CA ALA A 157 18.02 -27.76 9.41
C ALA A 157 16.78 -27.31 8.61
N ASN A 158 16.66 -26.01 8.40
CA ASN A 158 15.62 -25.41 7.55
C ASN A 158 16.29 -24.61 6.43
N LEU A 159 15.89 -24.84 5.18
CA LEU A 159 16.35 -24.09 4.02
C LEU A 159 15.23 -23.18 3.52
N TYR A 160 15.47 -21.88 3.52
CA TYR A 160 14.53 -20.87 3.03
C TYR A 160 15.03 -20.28 1.72
N LEU A 161 14.15 -20.24 0.71
CA LEU A 161 14.44 -19.66 -0.60
C LEU A 161 13.51 -18.45 -0.81
N ASP A 162 13.95 -17.28 -0.36
CA ASP A 162 13.21 -16.03 -0.49
C ASP A 162 14.14 -14.89 -0.93
N ALA A 163 13.69 -14.10 -1.89
CA ALA A 163 14.47 -12.99 -2.46
C ALA A 163 14.24 -11.65 -1.75
N THR A 164 13.23 -11.57 -0.89
CA THR A 164 12.75 -10.33 -0.24
C THR A 164 12.71 -10.41 1.27
N LEU A 165 12.65 -11.60 1.86
CA LEU A 165 12.59 -11.77 3.30
C LEU A 165 13.93 -11.40 3.96
N THR A 166 13.87 -10.53 4.98
CA THR A 166 15.05 -10.15 5.76
C THR A 166 15.32 -11.16 6.88
N THR A 167 16.58 -11.30 7.29
CA THR A 167 17.00 -12.18 8.39
C THR A 167 16.25 -11.88 9.68
N VAL A 168 16.07 -10.59 10.00
CA VAL A 168 15.33 -10.14 11.19
C VAL A 168 13.86 -10.59 11.13
N LYS A 169 13.20 -10.41 9.96
CA LYS A 169 11.81 -10.82 9.79
C LYS A 169 11.66 -12.34 9.84
N LEU A 170 12.57 -13.09 9.22
CA LEU A 170 12.57 -14.56 9.27
C LEU A 170 12.75 -15.07 10.70
N ALA A 171 13.71 -14.51 11.45
CA ALA A 171 13.96 -14.84 12.84
C ALA A 171 12.71 -14.61 13.70
N ALA A 172 12.02 -13.49 13.51
CA ALA A 172 10.78 -13.19 14.22
C ALA A 172 9.63 -14.15 13.83
N LEU A 173 9.53 -14.55 12.55
CA LEU A 173 8.51 -15.48 12.07
C LEU A 173 8.65 -16.87 12.70
N ILE A 174 9.89 -17.35 12.84
CA ILE A 174 10.19 -18.70 13.36
C ILE A 174 10.56 -18.70 14.85
N ASP A 175 10.60 -17.52 15.46
CA ASP A 175 10.83 -17.29 16.88
C ASP A 175 12.20 -17.81 17.38
N ILE A 176 13.27 -17.39 16.69
CA ILE A 176 14.68 -17.67 17.04
C ILE A 176 15.53 -16.39 17.04
N ASP A 177 16.78 -16.48 17.49
CA ASP A 177 17.71 -15.34 17.40
C ASP A 177 18.20 -15.14 15.94
N PRO A 178 18.24 -13.90 15.42
CA PRO A 178 18.73 -13.63 14.06
C PRO A 178 20.14 -14.15 13.77
N THR A 179 21.00 -14.27 14.78
CA THR A 179 22.38 -14.77 14.65
C THR A 179 22.44 -16.27 14.35
N GLU A 180 21.37 -17.01 14.58
CA GLU A 180 21.25 -18.44 14.24
C GLU A 180 21.03 -18.66 12.74
N ILE A 181 20.73 -17.61 11.98
CA ILE A 181 20.42 -17.70 10.54
C ILE A 181 21.67 -17.42 9.71
N ILE A 182 22.18 -18.46 9.05
CA ILE A 182 23.24 -18.32 8.05
C ILE A 182 22.61 -17.84 6.74
N THR A 183 22.97 -16.63 6.32
CA THR A 183 22.46 -16.05 5.06
C THR A 183 23.51 -16.20 3.95
N VAL A 184 23.14 -16.93 2.90
CA VAL A 184 23.94 -17.04 1.68
C VAL A 184 23.33 -16.15 0.61
N LYS A 185 24.12 -15.21 0.06
CA LYS A 185 23.69 -14.31 -1.01
C LYS A 185 24.68 -14.42 -2.17
N GLN A 186 24.16 -14.44 -3.39
CA GLN A 186 24.99 -14.22 -4.56
C GLN A 186 25.21 -12.72 -4.72
N GLU A 187 26.44 -12.31 -4.98
CA GLU A 187 26.74 -10.93 -5.38
C GLU A 187 25.96 -10.61 -6.66
N THR A 188 25.26 -9.48 -6.69
CA THR A 188 24.42 -9.07 -7.83
C THR A 188 25.31 -8.67 -9.01
N ILE A 189 25.89 -9.65 -9.71
CA ILE A 189 26.95 -9.47 -10.72
C ILE A 189 26.44 -8.84 -12.03
N THR A 190 25.16 -8.47 -12.16
CA THR A 190 24.72 -7.80 -13.39
C THR A 190 23.74 -6.69 -13.05
N ALA A 191 24.18 -5.45 -13.28
CA ALA A 191 23.26 -4.35 -13.51
C ALA A 191 22.19 -4.85 -14.48
N LYS A 192 20.92 -4.69 -14.12
CA LYS A 192 19.79 -5.21 -14.90
C LYS A 192 19.57 -4.27 -16.09
N ASN A 193 20.60 -4.12 -16.91
CA ASN A 193 20.69 -3.14 -17.99
C ASN A 193 19.68 -3.41 -19.10
N ASN A 194 19.13 -4.62 -19.12
CA ASN A 194 18.15 -5.05 -20.10
C ASN A 194 16.69 -4.86 -19.64
N ILE A 195 16.42 -4.31 -18.45
CA ILE A 195 15.07 -3.95 -18.00
C ILE A 195 14.95 -2.47 -17.66
N VAL A 196 13.88 -1.84 -18.15
CA VAL A 196 13.51 -0.47 -17.83
C VAL A 196 12.22 -0.48 -17.01
N VAL A 197 12.27 0.13 -15.83
CA VAL A 197 11.11 0.35 -14.96
C VAL A 197 10.55 1.73 -15.24
N HIS A 198 9.31 1.80 -15.69
CA HIS A 198 8.60 3.04 -15.99
C HIS A 198 7.67 3.38 -14.82
N ALA A 199 8.03 4.41 -14.06
CA ALA A 199 7.19 5.00 -13.01
C ALA A 199 6.32 6.09 -13.64
N VAL A 200 5.06 5.77 -13.92
CA VAL A 200 4.15 6.68 -14.62
C VAL A 200 3.20 7.36 -13.63
N ASP A 201 3.34 8.67 -13.46
CA ASP A 201 2.39 9.46 -12.67
C ASP A 201 1.01 9.45 -13.33
N PHE A 202 0.07 8.78 -12.66
CA PHE A 202 -1.27 8.56 -13.18
C PHE A 202 -2.32 8.91 -12.12
N SER A 203 -2.99 10.03 -12.34
CA SER A 203 -3.95 10.58 -11.39
C SER A 203 -5.20 9.71 -11.25
N GLY A 204 -5.72 9.61 -10.02
CA GLY A 204 -6.97 8.88 -9.75
C GLY A 204 -6.83 7.38 -9.52
N LEU A 205 -5.61 6.86 -9.37
CA LEU A 205 -5.37 5.47 -8.95
C LEU A 205 -5.01 5.40 -7.46
N GLY A 206 -5.74 4.58 -6.71
CA GLY A 206 -5.45 4.25 -5.31
C GLY A 206 -5.18 2.76 -5.13
N SER A 207 -4.91 2.33 -3.89
CA SER A 207 -4.62 0.93 -3.55
C SER A 207 -5.88 0.06 -3.39
N ASN A 208 -7.03 0.64 -3.06
CA ASN A 208 -8.29 -0.10 -2.86
C ASN A 208 -9.42 0.40 -3.79
N ASN A 209 -9.42 1.68 -4.14
CA ASN A 209 -10.41 2.26 -5.03
C ASN A 209 -9.76 3.25 -6.00
N TRP A 210 -10.10 3.12 -7.27
CA TRP A 210 -9.81 4.10 -8.30
C TRP A 210 -10.99 5.05 -8.43
N GLY A 211 -10.72 6.34 -8.61
CA GLY A 211 -11.75 7.36 -8.72
C GLY A 211 -12.41 7.82 -7.41
N ARG A 212 -12.07 7.22 -6.26
CA ARG A 212 -12.30 7.80 -4.91
C ARG A 212 -10.98 8.29 -4.28
N THR A 213 -9.99 8.48 -5.12
CA THR A 213 -8.69 9.03 -4.75
C THR A 213 -8.85 10.51 -4.48
N ARG A 214 -7.89 11.07 -3.75
CA ARG A 214 -7.81 12.52 -3.59
C ARG A 214 -7.08 13.12 -4.80
N ASN A 215 -7.42 14.34 -5.22
CA ASN A 215 -6.60 15.12 -6.15
C ASN A 215 -5.29 15.55 -5.44
N ALA A 216 -4.40 16.25 -6.16
CA ALA A 216 -3.15 16.76 -5.59
C ALA A 216 -3.40 17.68 -4.37
N ASP A 217 -4.58 18.31 -4.31
CA ASP A 217 -5.02 19.21 -3.24
C ASP A 217 -5.69 18.45 -2.06
N GLY A 218 -5.71 17.12 -2.09
CA GLY A 218 -6.30 16.31 -1.03
C GLY A 218 -7.82 16.18 -1.09
N GLU A 219 -8.52 16.62 -2.13
CA GLU A 219 -9.98 16.53 -2.25
C GLU A 219 -10.43 15.27 -2.97
N LEU A 220 -11.54 14.66 -2.56
CA LEU A 220 -12.10 13.49 -3.23
C LEU A 220 -12.48 13.80 -4.68
N LEU A 221 -12.05 12.94 -5.60
CA LEU A 221 -12.49 12.98 -6.99
C LEU A 221 -14.02 12.82 -7.09
N THR A 222 -14.62 13.61 -7.97
CA THR A 222 -16.04 13.51 -8.34
C THR A 222 -16.33 12.21 -9.11
N LYS A 223 -17.61 11.81 -9.19
CA LYS A 223 -18.02 10.58 -9.91
C LYS A 223 -17.64 10.62 -11.40
N GLU A 224 -17.75 11.78 -12.04
CA GLU A 224 -17.34 11.97 -13.44
C GLU A 224 -15.83 11.79 -13.63
N GLU A 225 -15.02 12.24 -12.66
CA GLU A 225 -13.57 12.06 -12.69
C GLU A 225 -13.15 10.61 -12.44
N ALA A 226 -13.90 9.88 -11.62
CA ALA A 226 -13.75 8.45 -11.42
C ALA A 226 -14.01 7.65 -12.70
N GLU A 227 -15.11 7.96 -13.39
CA GLU A 227 -15.45 7.37 -14.69
C GLU A 227 -14.42 7.77 -15.77
N GLY A 228 -13.91 9.00 -15.70
CA GLY A 228 -12.81 9.47 -16.53
C GLY A 228 -11.51 8.70 -16.30
N ALA A 229 -11.16 8.38 -15.05
CA ALA A 229 -9.96 7.60 -14.73
C ALA A 229 -10.00 6.21 -15.36
N LEU A 230 -11.15 5.53 -15.32
CA LEU A 230 -11.31 4.23 -15.94
C LEU A 230 -11.15 4.27 -17.47
N LYS A 231 -11.76 5.27 -18.13
CA LYS A 231 -11.59 5.48 -19.58
C LYS A 231 -10.13 5.71 -19.95
N ARG A 232 -9.40 6.50 -19.15
CA ARG A 232 -7.96 6.73 -19.31
C ARG A 232 -7.15 5.44 -19.20
N ILE A 233 -7.47 4.59 -18.23
CA ILE A 233 -6.78 3.31 -18.02
C ILE A 233 -6.99 2.38 -19.22
N ILE A 234 -8.24 2.22 -19.68
CA ILE A 234 -8.54 1.36 -20.85
C ILE A 234 -7.78 1.84 -22.07
N ALA A 235 -7.82 3.14 -22.39
CA ALA A 235 -7.07 3.71 -23.51
C ALA A 235 -5.56 3.55 -23.38
N THR A 236 -5.03 3.58 -22.16
CA THR A 236 -3.60 3.33 -21.89
C THR A 236 -3.25 1.87 -22.13
N ILE A 237 -4.09 0.95 -21.67
CA ILE A 237 -3.94 -0.50 -21.91
C ILE A 237 -3.95 -0.77 -23.42
N ASP A 238 -4.89 -0.19 -24.17
CA ASP A 238 -4.98 -0.38 -25.61
C ASP A 238 -3.70 0.09 -26.32
N LYS A 239 -3.21 1.30 -26.00
CA LYS A 239 -1.94 1.81 -26.55
C LYS A 239 -0.72 0.94 -26.18
N LEU A 240 -0.71 0.37 -24.97
CA LEU A 240 0.35 -0.55 -24.57
C LEU A 240 0.25 -1.88 -25.31
N LYS A 241 -0.95 -2.43 -25.52
CA LYS A 241 -1.17 -3.65 -26.29
C LYS A 241 -0.80 -3.47 -27.77
N ASP A 242 -1.05 -2.30 -28.35
CA ASP A 242 -0.62 -1.98 -29.72
C ASP A 242 0.91 -2.04 -29.88
N LYS A 243 1.64 -1.60 -28.85
CA LYS A 243 3.11 -1.60 -28.83
C LYS A 243 3.70 -2.94 -28.39
N PHE A 244 3.04 -3.60 -27.44
CA PHE A 244 3.46 -4.84 -26.80
C PHE A 244 2.28 -5.83 -26.79
N PRO A 245 2.06 -6.61 -27.88
CA PRO A 245 0.87 -7.45 -28.02
C PRO A 245 0.66 -8.47 -26.89
N GLU A 246 1.75 -8.98 -26.31
CA GLU A 246 1.74 -9.98 -25.24
C GLU A 246 1.85 -9.36 -23.83
N ILE A 247 1.61 -8.05 -23.68
CA ILE A 247 1.74 -7.38 -22.38
C ILE A 247 0.79 -7.95 -21.33
N SER A 248 1.33 -8.17 -20.13
CA SER A 248 0.53 -8.64 -19.00
C SER A 248 0.08 -7.50 -18.12
N ILE A 249 -1.23 -7.45 -17.85
CA ILE A 249 -1.88 -6.37 -17.12
C ILE A 249 -2.23 -6.80 -15.70
N TYR A 250 -1.71 -6.06 -14.73
CA TYR A 250 -1.97 -6.17 -13.31
C TYR A 250 -2.87 -5.03 -12.85
N ALA A 251 -3.94 -5.35 -12.15
CA ALA A 251 -4.87 -4.36 -11.60
C ALA A 251 -5.49 -4.83 -10.28
N LEU A 252 -6.38 -4.03 -9.69
CA LEU A 252 -7.15 -4.48 -8.53
C LEU A 252 -8.23 -5.48 -8.97
N LYS A 253 -8.36 -6.59 -8.25
CA LYS A 253 -9.32 -7.68 -8.55
C LYS A 253 -10.75 -7.19 -8.81
N LYS A 254 -11.19 -6.16 -8.08
CA LYS A 254 -12.52 -5.54 -8.24
C LYS A 254 -12.79 -4.97 -9.65
N TYR A 255 -11.77 -4.73 -10.46
CA TYR A 255 -11.89 -4.20 -11.82
C TYR A 255 -11.74 -5.26 -12.92
N GLU A 256 -11.62 -6.55 -12.55
CA GLU A 256 -11.48 -7.70 -13.47
C GLU A 256 -12.45 -7.64 -14.65
N LYS A 257 -13.74 -7.49 -14.37
CA LYS A 257 -14.79 -7.47 -15.39
C LYS A 257 -14.73 -6.30 -16.36
N ILE A 258 -14.07 -5.21 -15.96
CA ILE A 258 -14.07 -3.95 -16.70
C ILE A 258 -12.82 -3.83 -17.56
N LEU A 259 -11.67 -4.23 -17.02
CA LEU A 259 -10.38 -4.11 -17.69
C LEU A 259 -10.00 -5.36 -18.47
N GLU A 260 -10.74 -6.46 -18.28
CA GLU A 260 -10.37 -7.79 -18.76
C GLU A 260 -8.91 -8.12 -18.38
N ASN A 261 -8.46 -7.64 -17.22
CA ASN A 261 -7.08 -7.77 -16.79
C ASN A 261 -6.77 -9.20 -16.36
N HIS A 262 -5.59 -9.69 -16.71
CA HIS A 262 -5.19 -11.07 -16.49
C HIS A 262 -4.71 -11.34 -15.05
N TYR A 263 -4.18 -10.32 -14.37
CA TYR A 263 -3.49 -10.49 -13.09
C TYR A 263 -3.88 -9.45 -12.05
N TYR A 264 -3.61 -9.77 -10.78
CA TYR A 264 -4.04 -8.98 -9.63
C TYR A 264 -2.85 -8.62 -8.73
N TRP A 265 -2.84 -7.37 -8.25
CA TRP A 265 -1.95 -6.95 -7.15
C TRP A 265 -2.17 -7.80 -5.89
N PHE A 266 -1.09 -7.99 -5.13
CA PHE A 266 -1.00 -8.77 -3.89
C PHE A 266 -1.34 -10.26 -4.02
N ASN A 267 -1.34 -10.78 -5.25
CA ASN A 267 -1.57 -12.20 -5.53
C ASN A 267 -0.60 -12.67 -6.61
N HIS A 268 -0.83 -12.25 -7.84
CA HIS A 268 -0.07 -12.72 -9.00
C HIS A 268 1.33 -12.07 -9.11
N ASN A 269 1.55 -10.92 -8.46
CA ASN A 269 2.88 -10.29 -8.44
C ASN A 269 3.86 -11.02 -7.50
N ARG A 270 3.36 -11.82 -6.55
CA ARG A 270 4.17 -12.67 -5.67
C ARG A 270 4.30 -14.11 -6.16
N GLY A 271 3.30 -14.64 -6.87
CA GLY A 271 3.27 -16.04 -7.31
C GLY A 271 3.08 -16.22 -8.82
N GLY A 272 3.89 -17.08 -9.44
CA GLY A 272 3.74 -17.50 -10.84
C GLY A 272 4.98 -17.22 -11.72
N ASN A 273 5.06 -17.94 -12.84
CA ASN A 273 6.08 -17.80 -13.89
C ASN A 273 5.49 -17.31 -15.22
N HIS A 274 4.24 -16.85 -15.22
CA HIS A 274 3.48 -16.52 -16.42
C HIS A 274 4.02 -15.30 -17.20
N ASP A 275 4.86 -14.48 -16.57
CA ASP A 275 5.50 -13.32 -17.21
C ASP A 275 6.96 -13.55 -17.59
N GLN A 276 7.50 -14.75 -17.32
CA GLN A 276 8.89 -15.07 -17.64
C GLN A 276 9.14 -14.87 -19.14
N GLY A 277 10.10 -14.03 -19.49
CA GLY A 277 10.49 -13.76 -20.89
C GLY A 277 9.54 -12.84 -21.67
N LYS A 278 8.43 -12.36 -21.08
CA LYS A 278 7.56 -11.38 -21.74
C LYS A 278 8.23 -10.01 -21.79
N GLU A 279 8.23 -9.38 -22.96
CA GLU A 279 8.86 -8.07 -23.19
C GLU A 279 8.31 -6.98 -22.27
N ALA A 280 7.00 -6.96 -22.01
CA ALA A 280 6.36 -5.94 -21.20
C ALA A 280 5.38 -6.49 -20.17
N ILE A 281 5.36 -5.84 -19.00
CA ILE A 281 4.30 -5.98 -17.99
C ILE A 281 3.85 -4.58 -17.55
N ALA A 282 2.57 -4.39 -17.25
CA ALA A 282 2.04 -3.13 -16.75
C ALA A 282 1.14 -3.35 -15.53
N ALA A 283 1.27 -2.50 -14.53
CA ALA A 283 0.47 -2.55 -13.32
C ALA A 283 -0.19 -1.21 -13.03
N PHE A 284 -1.47 -1.25 -12.66
CA PHE A 284 -2.28 -0.07 -12.35
C PHE A 284 -2.69 -0.07 -10.88
N GLY A 285 -2.52 1.06 -10.20
CA GLY A 285 -2.84 1.22 -8.78
C GLY A 285 -1.61 1.33 -7.88
N LYS A 286 -1.78 1.95 -6.70
CA LYS A 286 -0.70 2.04 -5.71
C LYS A 286 -0.43 0.65 -5.11
N PRO A 287 0.83 0.17 -5.09
CA PRO A 287 1.20 -1.13 -4.51
C PRO A 287 1.30 -1.05 -2.98
N LEU A 288 0.27 -0.49 -2.34
CA LEU A 288 0.20 -0.31 -0.89
C LEU A 288 -0.62 -1.46 -0.28
N PRO A 289 0.01 -2.41 0.41
CA PRO A 289 -0.69 -3.47 1.14
C PRO A 289 -1.56 -2.89 2.27
N ASP A 290 -2.43 -3.74 2.83
CA ASP A 290 -3.32 -3.33 3.92
C ASP A 290 -2.51 -3.01 5.20
N MET A 291 -2.44 -1.72 5.52
CA MET A 291 -1.65 -1.19 6.64
C MET A 291 -2.06 -1.80 7.99
N GLY A 292 -3.35 -1.92 8.28
CA GLY A 292 -3.80 -2.48 9.56
C GLY A 292 -3.51 -3.97 9.71
N SER A 293 -3.46 -4.72 8.61
CA SER A 293 -3.02 -6.12 8.59
C SER A 293 -1.52 -6.24 8.83
N LEU A 294 -0.71 -5.36 8.20
CA LEU A 294 0.73 -5.32 8.45
C LEU A 294 1.08 -4.83 9.86
N GLU A 295 0.32 -3.89 10.42
CA GLU A 295 0.44 -3.45 11.81
C GLU A 295 0.18 -4.62 12.75
N SER A 296 -0.88 -5.40 12.49
CA SER A 296 -1.19 -6.60 13.26
C SER A 296 -0.08 -7.66 13.14
N GLU A 297 0.49 -7.86 11.96
CA GLU A 297 1.65 -8.74 11.74
C GLU A 297 2.88 -8.24 12.51
N TYR A 298 3.20 -6.95 12.42
CA TYR A 298 4.32 -6.32 13.12
C TYR A 298 4.21 -6.49 14.64
N ILE A 299 3.05 -6.15 15.23
CA ILE A 299 2.80 -6.33 16.66
C ILE A 299 2.88 -7.81 17.04
N THR A 300 2.38 -8.72 16.21
CA THR A 300 2.44 -10.16 16.49
C THR A 300 3.89 -10.69 16.49
N LEU A 301 4.71 -10.25 15.54
CA LEU A 301 6.10 -10.68 15.39
C LEU A 301 7.01 -10.06 16.45
N PHE A 302 6.82 -8.77 16.72
CA PHE A 302 7.74 -7.99 17.52
C PHE A 302 7.19 -7.62 18.91
N GLY A 303 5.90 -7.77 19.19
CA GLY A 303 5.31 -7.43 20.50
C GLY A 303 5.36 -5.94 20.84
N VAL A 304 5.68 -5.07 19.87
CA VAL A 304 5.85 -3.62 20.08
C VAL A 304 4.66 -2.91 19.46
N THR A 305 3.99 -2.08 20.27
CA THR A 305 3.05 -1.06 19.78
C THR A 305 3.84 0.20 19.45
N GLU A 306 3.35 1.04 18.52
CA GLU A 306 4.05 2.08 17.71
C GLU A 306 5.04 3.09 18.39
N PHE A 307 5.51 2.91 19.64
CA PHE A 307 6.25 3.93 20.39
C PHE A 307 7.54 3.49 21.11
N ASP A 308 7.98 2.24 21.00
CA ASP A 308 9.20 1.77 21.68
C ASP A 308 10.38 1.60 20.71
N ASN A 309 10.84 2.74 20.16
CA ASN A 309 11.91 2.81 19.15
C ASN A 309 13.31 2.45 19.69
N GLU A 310 13.47 2.34 21.00
CA GLU A 310 14.80 2.18 21.63
C GLU A 310 15.27 0.72 21.68
N LEU A 311 14.39 -0.24 21.44
CA LEU A 311 14.66 -1.66 21.68
C LEU A 311 14.62 -2.57 20.44
N LYS A 312 14.27 -2.06 19.25
CA LYS A 312 14.21 -2.88 18.02
C LYS A 312 14.80 -2.21 16.77
N PRO A 313 15.39 -3.00 15.84
CA PRO A 313 16.14 -2.47 14.71
C PRO A 313 15.30 -1.80 13.60
N MET A 314 13.96 -1.81 13.64
CA MET A 314 13.10 -1.22 12.61
C MET A 314 11.73 -0.85 13.18
N GLY A 315 11.33 0.43 13.11
CA GLY A 315 9.99 0.88 13.50
C GLY A 315 8.90 0.43 12.52
N PHE A 316 7.61 0.60 12.87
CA PHE A 316 6.51 0.17 12.01
C PHE A 316 6.47 0.88 10.65
N ASP A 317 6.79 2.18 10.60
CA ASP A 317 6.82 2.94 9.34
C ASP A 317 7.85 2.38 8.36
N ASP A 318 9.06 2.07 8.84
CA ASP A 318 10.10 1.44 8.04
C ASP A 318 9.69 0.03 7.61
N TYR A 319 9.07 -0.74 8.51
CA TYR A 319 8.52 -2.06 8.21
C TYR A 319 7.44 -2.01 7.11
N TYR A 320 6.56 -1.02 7.17
CA TYR A 320 5.51 -0.81 6.18
C TYR A 320 6.10 -0.38 4.84
N LYS A 321 7.04 0.59 4.84
CA LYS A 321 7.75 1.03 3.63
C LYS A 321 8.49 -0.12 2.96
N GLU A 322 9.21 -0.92 3.73
CA GLU A 322 9.91 -2.11 3.24
C GLU A 322 8.93 -3.13 2.66
N SER A 323 7.80 -3.38 3.32
CA SER A 323 6.75 -4.26 2.81
C SER A 323 6.18 -3.76 1.47
N CYS A 324 6.01 -2.45 1.29
CA CYS A 324 5.60 -1.86 0.01
C CYS A 324 6.67 -2.06 -1.07
N ASN A 325 7.93 -1.79 -0.74
CA ASN A 325 9.06 -1.97 -1.66
C ASN A 325 9.17 -3.42 -2.14
N GLN A 326 8.95 -4.39 -1.25
CA GLN A 326 8.98 -5.82 -1.59
C GLN A 326 7.91 -6.20 -2.63
N GLU A 327 6.70 -5.63 -2.57
CA GLU A 327 5.68 -5.88 -3.59
C GLU A 327 6.13 -5.43 -4.99
N ILE A 328 6.82 -4.29 -5.05
CA ILE A 328 7.35 -3.71 -6.28
C ILE A 328 8.54 -4.52 -6.78
N ILE A 329 9.47 -4.91 -5.90
CA ILE A 329 10.63 -5.75 -6.27
C ILE A 329 10.15 -7.07 -6.85
N GLN A 330 9.17 -7.71 -6.21
CA GLN A 330 8.59 -8.96 -6.68
C GLN A 330 7.92 -8.80 -8.04
N TYR A 331 7.17 -7.71 -8.25
CA TYR A 331 6.55 -7.37 -9.52
C TYR A 331 7.58 -7.18 -10.65
N VAL A 332 8.57 -6.30 -10.46
CA VAL A 332 9.61 -6.04 -11.48
C VAL A 332 10.42 -7.30 -11.76
N GLY A 333 10.64 -8.14 -10.75
CA GLY A 333 11.35 -9.42 -10.89
C GLY A 333 10.59 -10.49 -11.69
N ARG A 334 9.28 -10.33 -11.95
CA ARG A 334 8.44 -11.38 -12.60
C ARG A 334 8.90 -11.75 -13.99
N GLN A 335 9.45 -10.80 -14.76
CA GLN A 335 9.91 -11.05 -16.13
C GLN A 335 11.17 -11.93 -16.19
N ARG A 336 11.90 -12.08 -15.08
CA ARG A 336 13.17 -12.82 -14.99
C ARG A 336 14.16 -12.39 -16.08
N ALA A 337 14.27 -11.07 -16.29
CA ALA A 337 15.08 -10.46 -17.35
C ALA A 337 16.54 -10.96 -17.36
N ASN A 338 17.09 -11.34 -16.20
CA ASN A 338 18.42 -11.92 -16.06
C ASN A 338 18.62 -13.25 -16.81
N LEU A 339 17.55 -13.98 -17.13
CA LEU A 339 17.61 -15.21 -17.92
C LEU A 339 17.63 -14.93 -19.44
N TYR A 340 17.44 -13.67 -19.85
CA TYR A 340 17.28 -13.24 -21.24
C TYR A 340 18.16 -12.00 -21.53
N PRO A 341 19.51 -12.13 -21.44
CA PRO A 341 20.42 -10.99 -21.50
C PRO A 341 20.32 -10.18 -22.82
N ASP A 342 19.95 -10.84 -23.91
CA ASP A 342 19.86 -10.23 -25.25
C ASP A 342 18.50 -9.57 -25.54
N GLN A 343 17.54 -9.67 -24.64
CA GLN A 343 16.20 -9.11 -24.79
C GLN A 343 16.02 -7.89 -23.90
N LYS A 344 15.35 -6.85 -24.42
CA LYS A 344 14.95 -5.67 -23.65
C LYS A 344 13.58 -5.90 -23.01
N PHE A 345 13.43 -5.42 -21.78
CA PHE A 345 12.22 -5.58 -20.96
C PHE A 345 11.70 -4.23 -20.48
N HIS A 346 10.39 -4.12 -20.36
CA HIS A 346 9.68 -2.95 -19.88
C HIS A 346 8.73 -3.34 -18.73
N SER A 347 8.86 -2.68 -17.58
CA SER A 347 7.98 -2.88 -16.43
C SER A 347 7.31 -1.54 -16.08
N PHE A 348 6.03 -1.41 -16.37
CA PHE A 348 5.28 -0.16 -16.16
C PHE A 348 4.50 -0.20 -14.85
N ILE A 349 4.62 0.84 -14.03
CA ILE A 349 3.81 1.03 -12.83
C ILE A 349 3.09 2.38 -12.96
N PHE A 350 1.77 2.31 -13.09
CA PHE A 350 0.88 3.46 -13.19
C PHE A 350 0.23 3.72 -11.85
N ALA A 351 0.66 4.78 -11.16
CA ALA A 351 0.06 5.24 -9.92
C ALA A 351 0.51 6.68 -9.62
N PRO A 352 -0.23 7.44 -8.78
CA PRO A 352 0.21 8.76 -8.39
C PRO A 352 1.30 8.69 -7.32
N ASP A 353 2.20 9.68 -7.34
CA ASP A 353 3.24 9.90 -6.32
C ASP A 353 4.15 8.68 -6.11
N LEU A 354 4.55 8.02 -7.19
CA LEU A 354 5.46 6.87 -7.11
C LEU A 354 6.87 7.31 -6.73
N ASP A 355 7.39 6.78 -5.63
CA ASP A 355 8.82 6.81 -5.33
C ASP A 355 9.43 5.42 -5.54
N LEU A 356 10.15 5.26 -6.65
CA LEU A 356 10.87 4.04 -7.01
C LEU A 356 12.39 4.22 -6.91
N THR A 357 12.87 5.21 -6.15
CA THR A 357 14.30 5.53 -6.08
C THR A 357 15.11 4.35 -5.52
N PHE A 358 14.54 3.57 -4.60
CA PHE A 358 15.16 2.38 -4.04
C PHE A 358 15.49 1.30 -5.10
N LEU A 359 14.78 1.26 -6.24
CA LEU A 359 15.10 0.33 -7.33
C LEU A 359 16.40 0.73 -8.04
N LYS A 360 16.74 2.02 -8.09
CA LYS A 360 18.01 2.49 -8.66
C LYS A 360 19.19 2.01 -7.82
N GLU A 361 19.05 2.02 -6.50
CA GLU A 361 20.05 1.48 -5.56
C GLU A 361 20.25 -0.03 -5.74
N LEU A 362 19.22 -0.74 -6.25
CA LEU A 362 19.28 -2.14 -6.64
C LEU A 362 19.79 -2.37 -8.09
N GLY A 363 20.22 -1.32 -8.79
CA GLY A 363 20.78 -1.40 -10.14
C GLY A 363 19.75 -1.50 -11.27
N TYR A 364 18.47 -1.15 -11.02
CA TYR A 364 17.47 -1.03 -12.09
C TYR A 364 17.55 0.34 -12.76
N LYS A 365 17.34 0.37 -14.09
CA LYS A 365 17.06 1.61 -14.80
C LYS A 365 15.61 2.03 -14.56
N VAL A 366 15.41 3.15 -13.87
CA VAL A 366 14.08 3.71 -13.57
C VAL A 366 13.88 5.02 -14.33
N VAL A 367 12.78 5.12 -15.09
CA VAL A 367 12.35 6.31 -15.81
C VAL A 367 11.04 6.79 -15.22
N TYR A 368 10.93 8.09 -14.94
CA TYR A 368 9.70 8.70 -14.48
C TYR A 368 9.01 9.40 -15.63
N GLU A 369 7.73 9.10 -15.81
CA GLU A 369 6.90 9.54 -16.92
C GLU A 369 5.56 10.04 -16.39
N ASP A 370 4.75 10.62 -17.27
CA ASP A 370 3.46 11.20 -16.94
C ASP A 370 2.36 10.59 -17.83
N GLU A 371 1.14 10.43 -17.30
CA GLU A 371 -0.02 9.92 -18.07
C GLU A 371 -0.24 10.66 -19.41
N TYR A 372 0.16 11.94 -19.52
CA TYR A 372 0.07 12.73 -20.74
C TYR A 372 0.92 12.16 -21.90
N GLN A 373 2.03 11.48 -21.61
CA GLN A 373 2.87 10.86 -22.65
C GLN A 373 2.16 9.68 -23.33
N TYR A 374 1.19 9.08 -22.63
CA TYR A 374 0.44 7.93 -23.12
C TYR A 374 -0.89 8.37 -23.72
N ILE A 375 -1.65 9.21 -23.03
CA ILE A 375 -3.04 9.54 -23.36
C ILE A 375 -3.32 11.05 -23.28
N PRO A 376 -2.59 11.87 -24.07
CA PRO A 376 -2.69 13.32 -23.98
C PRO A 376 -4.13 13.82 -24.21
N GLU A 377 -4.89 13.18 -25.10
CA GLU A 377 -6.26 13.53 -25.44
C GLU A 377 -7.26 13.31 -24.30
N LEU A 378 -7.03 12.33 -23.42
CA LEU A 378 -7.94 12.02 -22.30
C LEU A 378 -7.52 12.64 -20.97
N CYS A 379 -6.36 13.30 -20.93
CA CYS A 379 -5.91 14.03 -19.75
C CYS A 379 -6.83 15.20 -19.40
N ARG A 380 -6.86 15.58 -18.11
CA ARG A 380 -7.60 16.75 -17.63
C ARG A 380 -7.20 18.00 -18.40
N ARG A 381 -8.18 18.84 -18.76
CA ARG A 381 -7.95 20.09 -19.52
C ARG A 381 -6.83 20.95 -18.92
N ARG A 382 -6.84 21.18 -17.60
CA ARG A 382 -5.77 21.94 -16.91
C ARG A 382 -4.38 21.36 -17.16
N LYS A 383 -4.24 20.02 -17.13
CA LYS A 383 -2.97 19.30 -17.38
C LYS A 383 -2.57 19.38 -18.86
N ARG A 384 -3.51 19.20 -19.79
CA ARG A 384 -3.28 19.37 -21.24
C ARG A 384 -2.82 20.79 -21.57
N ASP A 385 -3.49 21.80 -21.00
CA ASP A 385 -3.18 23.20 -21.24
C ASP A 385 -1.81 23.58 -20.65
N LYS A 386 -1.45 23.07 -19.46
CA LYS A 386 -0.10 23.23 -18.88
C LYS A 386 0.99 22.60 -19.78
N TRP A 387 0.74 21.41 -20.32
CA TRP A 387 1.66 20.78 -21.30
C TRP A 387 1.75 21.56 -22.62
N ALA A 388 0.63 22.05 -23.13
CA ALA A 388 0.61 22.89 -24.34
C ALA A 388 1.40 24.18 -24.12
N ILE A 389 1.34 24.78 -22.92
CA ILE A 389 2.15 25.94 -22.54
C ILE A 389 3.66 25.61 -22.59
N LEU A 390 4.07 24.45 -22.09
CA LEU A 390 5.47 24.01 -22.14
C LEU A 390 5.98 23.84 -23.58
N GLU A 391 5.22 23.16 -24.44
CA GLU A 391 5.61 22.97 -25.84
C GLU A 391 5.55 24.29 -26.63
N ALA A 392 4.58 25.16 -26.37
CA ALA A 392 4.53 26.50 -26.95
C ALA A 392 5.72 27.37 -26.52
N ALA A 393 6.08 27.34 -25.24
CA ALA A 393 7.25 28.05 -24.73
C ALA A 393 8.53 27.55 -25.43
N LYS A 394 8.70 26.23 -25.56
CA LYS A 394 9.82 25.60 -26.28
C LYS A 394 9.87 26.04 -27.75
N GLY A 395 8.72 26.06 -28.43
CA GLY A 395 8.59 26.53 -29.82
C GLY A 395 8.98 28.01 -29.97
N LEU A 396 8.52 28.87 -29.06
CA LEU A 396 8.84 30.30 -29.07
C LEU A 396 10.35 30.55 -28.91
N ILE A 397 11.03 29.83 -28.01
CA ILE A 397 12.47 30.01 -27.86
C ILE A 397 13.25 29.44 -29.06
N LYS A 398 12.83 28.31 -29.64
CA LYS A 398 13.38 27.79 -30.90
C LYS A 398 13.29 28.84 -32.02
N ALA A 399 12.18 29.57 -32.07
CA ALA A 399 11.95 30.66 -33.02
C ALA A 399 12.64 31.99 -32.63
N GLY A 400 13.42 32.04 -31.54
CA GLY A 400 14.06 33.26 -31.05
C GLY A 400 13.10 34.33 -30.53
N LYS A 401 11.85 33.96 -30.23
CA LYS A 401 10.81 34.88 -29.76
C LYS A 401 10.74 34.91 -28.23
N LYS A 402 10.37 36.07 -27.67
CA LYS A 402 10.20 36.24 -26.23
C LYS A 402 8.99 35.44 -25.73
N ILE A 403 9.18 34.71 -24.64
CA ILE A 403 8.10 34.00 -23.95
C ILE A 403 7.24 35.03 -23.23
N THR A 404 6.04 35.27 -23.73
CA THR A 404 5.06 36.17 -23.11
C THR A 404 3.73 35.45 -23.00
N GLN A 405 2.88 35.85 -22.05
CA GLN A 405 1.56 35.23 -21.87
C GLN A 405 0.74 35.33 -23.15
N VAL A 406 0.83 36.47 -23.85
CA VAL A 406 0.14 36.72 -25.11
C VAL A 406 0.67 35.82 -26.23
N ALA A 407 1.99 35.63 -26.32
CA ALA A 407 2.59 34.75 -27.32
C ALA A 407 2.18 33.29 -27.08
N ILE A 408 2.28 32.80 -25.84
CA ILE A 408 1.83 31.45 -25.49
C ILE A 408 0.34 31.28 -25.75
N ALA A 409 -0.49 32.23 -25.34
CA ALA A 409 -1.92 32.20 -25.57
C ALA A 409 -2.28 32.07 -27.06
N ARG A 410 -1.54 32.76 -27.94
CA ARG A 410 -1.70 32.63 -29.39
C ARG A 410 -1.31 31.23 -29.90
N GLU A 411 -0.18 30.70 -29.44
CA GLU A 411 0.31 29.37 -29.86
C GLU A 411 -0.64 28.22 -29.43
N ILE A 412 -1.23 28.31 -28.23
CA ILE A 412 -2.13 27.27 -27.72
C ILE A 412 -3.62 27.55 -28.01
N ASN A 413 -3.92 28.58 -28.80
CA ASN A 413 -5.29 29.04 -29.09
C ASN A 413 -6.15 29.26 -27.84
N ALA A 414 -5.59 29.92 -26.83
CA ALA A 414 -6.25 30.29 -25.58
C ALA A 414 -6.25 31.80 -25.36
N THR A 415 -6.98 32.28 -24.36
CA THR A 415 -6.92 33.68 -23.94
C THR A 415 -5.73 33.91 -23.01
N GLN A 416 -5.15 35.13 -23.04
CA GLN A 416 -4.11 35.51 -22.08
C GLN A 416 -4.59 35.34 -20.62
N SER A 417 -5.85 35.69 -20.35
CA SER A 417 -6.46 35.52 -19.02
C SER A 417 -6.50 34.04 -18.59
N TRP A 418 -6.75 33.11 -19.51
CA TRP A 418 -6.70 31.68 -19.22
C TRP A 418 -5.28 31.21 -18.88
N VAL A 419 -4.28 31.63 -19.66
CA VAL A 419 -2.87 31.35 -19.34
C VAL A 419 -2.51 31.90 -17.96
N CYS A 420 -2.92 33.13 -17.64
CA CYS A 420 -2.69 33.71 -16.31
C CYS A 420 -3.36 32.92 -15.18
N LYS A 421 -4.62 32.46 -15.38
CA LYS A 421 -5.34 31.61 -14.42
C LYS A 421 -4.67 30.26 -14.17
N LEU A 422 -3.99 29.69 -15.17
CA LEU A 422 -3.25 28.43 -15.02
C LEU A 422 -2.02 28.56 -14.10
N PHE A 423 -1.55 29.78 -13.86
CA PHE A 423 -0.46 30.14 -12.94
C PHE A 423 -0.93 31.05 -11.78
N GLY A 424 -2.24 31.11 -11.51
CA GLY A 424 -2.85 31.93 -10.46
C GLY A 424 -3.70 31.10 -9.49
N GLY A 425 -3.94 31.63 -8.28
CA GLY A 425 -4.63 30.92 -7.18
C GLY A 425 -3.63 30.25 -6.22
N ASP A 426 -4.00 29.11 -5.63
CA ASP A 426 -3.16 28.27 -4.75
C ASP A 426 -2.05 27.50 -5.52
N GLU A 427 -1.72 27.93 -6.73
CA GLU A 427 -0.69 27.32 -7.57
C GLU A 427 0.71 27.80 -7.12
N ILE A 428 1.61 26.84 -6.91
CA ILE A 428 2.94 27.03 -6.29
C ILE A 428 3.90 27.85 -7.19
N LEU A 429 3.65 27.92 -8.50
CA LEU A 429 4.54 28.55 -9.48
C LEU A 429 3.88 29.74 -10.17
N SER A 430 4.41 30.95 -9.97
CA SER A 430 3.93 32.13 -10.69
C SER A 430 4.38 32.14 -12.15
N TRP A 431 3.66 32.85 -13.03
CA TRP A 431 4.07 33.05 -14.43
C TRP A 431 5.49 33.63 -14.56
N ARG A 432 5.88 34.51 -13.62
CA ARG A 432 7.22 35.12 -13.61
C ARG A 432 8.29 34.07 -13.33
N ASP A 433 8.04 33.17 -12.39
CA ASP A 433 8.98 32.11 -12.00
C ASP A 433 9.09 31.06 -13.11
N PHE A 434 7.96 30.70 -13.73
CA PHE A 434 7.93 29.88 -14.94
C PHE A 434 8.85 30.44 -16.05
N CYS A 435 8.69 31.72 -16.41
CA CYS A 435 9.53 32.34 -17.44
C CYS A 435 11.03 32.36 -17.07
N LYS A 436 11.36 32.67 -15.81
CA LYS A 436 12.75 32.71 -15.33
C LYS A 436 13.41 31.33 -15.39
N ILE A 437 12.73 30.31 -14.87
CA ILE A 437 13.20 28.93 -14.84
C ILE A 437 13.36 28.42 -16.27
N PHE A 438 12.30 28.52 -17.08
CA PHE A 438 12.28 27.96 -18.42
C PHE A 438 13.30 28.62 -19.37
N HIS A 439 13.49 29.95 -19.26
CA HIS A 439 14.48 30.68 -20.06
C HIS A 439 15.93 30.31 -19.67
N SER A 440 16.20 30.18 -18.37
CA SER A 440 17.54 29.84 -17.86
C SER A 440 18.00 28.45 -18.33
N LEU A 441 17.09 27.49 -18.35
CA LEU A 441 17.35 26.11 -18.77
C LEU A 441 17.50 25.98 -20.28
N TYR A 442 16.65 26.65 -21.05
CA TYR A 442 16.74 26.58 -22.51
C TYR A 442 18.03 27.21 -23.01
N LYS A 443 18.43 28.36 -22.43
CA LYS A 443 19.68 29.04 -22.78
C LYS A 443 20.90 28.17 -22.46
N ALA A 444 20.92 27.56 -21.27
CA ALA A 444 21.98 26.63 -20.86
C ALA A 444 22.14 25.45 -21.83
N ASN A 445 21.04 24.82 -22.23
CA ASN A 445 21.07 23.68 -23.15
C ASN A 445 21.46 24.06 -24.60
N LYS A 446 21.21 25.30 -25.01
CA LYS A 446 21.64 25.81 -26.33
C LYS A 446 23.14 26.09 -26.37
N GLU A 447 23.72 26.56 -25.27
CA GLU A 447 25.15 26.91 -25.17
C GLU A 447 26.05 25.67 -25.00
N THR A 448 25.55 24.60 -24.38
CA THR A 448 26.27 23.32 -24.22
C THR A 448 26.19 22.41 -25.46
N GLY A 449 25.43 22.78 -26.50
CA GLY A 449 25.29 21.98 -27.72
C GLY A 449 24.42 20.72 -27.58
N ILE A 450 23.78 20.51 -26.43
CA ILE A 450 23.00 19.30 -26.07
C ILE A 450 21.61 19.28 -26.74
N ILE A 451 21.28 20.26 -27.58
CA ILE A 451 20.08 20.20 -28.44
C ILE A 451 20.39 19.37 -29.70
N THR A 452 20.75 18.09 -29.53
CA THR A 452 20.74 17.13 -30.63
C THR A 452 19.38 16.43 -30.68
N THR A 453 18.67 16.69 -31.77
CA THR A 453 17.49 15.94 -32.19
C THR A 453 17.93 14.51 -32.53
N GLY A 454 17.83 13.59 -31.59
CA GLY A 454 18.20 12.19 -31.86
C GLY A 454 18.03 11.31 -30.63
N THR A 455 17.28 10.23 -30.79
CA THR A 455 16.65 9.38 -29.77
C THR A 455 17.58 8.38 -29.06
N GLU A 456 18.91 8.48 -29.10
CA GLU A 456 19.76 7.33 -28.70
C GLU A 456 20.89 7.57 -27.68
N GLU A 457 21.19 8.80 -27.24
CA GLU A 457 22.36 9.05 -26.36
C GLU A 457 22.03 9.13 -24.85
N ASN A 458 20.85 8.71 -24.44
CA ASN A 458 20.34 8.93 -23.07
C ASN A 458 20.84 7.91 -22.02
N ALA A 459 21.47 6.80 -22.43
CA ALA A 459 21.87 5.72 -21.51
C ALA A 459 23.28 5.92 -20.92
N THR A 460 24.23 6.38 -21.74
CA THR A 460 25.65 6.53 -21.36
C THR A 460 25.90 7.77 -20.50
N MET A 461 25.08 8.82 -20.63
CA MET A 461 25.16 10.02 -19.76
C MET A 461 24.53 9.81 -18.37
N GLN A 462 23.51 8.96 -18.25
CA GLN A 462 22.86 8.62 -16.97
C GLN A 462 23.76 7.78 -16.06
N GLU A 463 24.67 7.00 -16.64
CA GLU A 463 25.66 6.19 -15.93
C GLU A 463 26.85 7.03 -15.44
N TRP A 464 27.17 8.13 -16.15
CA TRP A 464 28.30 9.01 -15.82
C TRP A 464 27.99 10.07 -14.74
N LEU A 465 26.72 10.42 -14.51
CA LEU A 465 26.35 11.57 -13.66
C LEU A 465 25.79 11.24 -12.26
N GLY A 466 25.48 9.99 -11.91
CA GLY A 466 25.37 9.52 -10.51
C GLY A 466 24.63 10.39 -9.47
N LEU A 467 23.60 11.16 -9.85
CA LEU A 467 22.96 12.13 -8.95
C LEU A 467 21.49 11.77 -8.65
N LYS A 468 21.11 11.92 -7.37
CA LYS A 468 19.79 11.60 -6.80
C LYS A 468 18.90 12.85 -6.79
N PRO A 469 17.87 12.98 -7.65
CA PRO A 469 17.15 14.24 -7.89
C PRO A 469 16.49 14.88 -6.64
N LEU A 470 16.08 14.08 -5.65
CA LEU A 470 15.53 14.57 -4.39
C LEU A 470 16.61 15.12 -3.44
N GLU A 471 17.71 14.38 -3.28
CA GLU A 471 18.84 14.83 -2.45
C GLU A 471 19.48 16.09 -3.06
N VAL A 472 19.56 16.13 -4.39
CA VAL A 472 19.98 17.30 -5.16
C VAL A 472 19.03 18.48 -4.97
N ALA A 473 17.72 18.28 -5.01
CA ALA A 473 16.75 19.35 -4.75
C ALA A 473 16.85 19.87 -3.29
N LEU A 474 17.10 18.99 -2.32
CA LEU A 474 17.30 19.36 -0.90
C LEU A 474 18.61 20.11 -0.68
N ASP A 475 19.70 19.68 -1.31
CA ASP A 475 20.98 20.38 -1.26
C ASP A 475 20.96 21.68 -2.07
N MET A 476 20.14 21.76 -3.12
CA MET A 476 19.84 23.01 -3.81
C MET A 476 19.06 23.99 -2.94
N ILE A 477 18.10 23.53 -2.13
CA ILE A 477 17.42 24.39 -1.16
C ILE A 477 18.43 24.97 -0.14
N LYS A 478 19.40 24.16 0.31
CA LYS A 478 20.51 24.63 1.17
C LYS A 478 21.47 25.56 0.41
N ALA A 479 21.77 25.30 -0.85
CA ALA A 479 22.64 26.14 -1.68
C ALA A 479 21.99 27.49 -2.00
N ILE A 480 20.67 27.54 -2.19
CA ILE A 480 19.90 28.80 -2.31
C ILE A 480 20.06 29.63 -1.03
N HIS A 481 20.02 28.98 0.14
CA HIS A 481 20.17 29.63 1.44
C HIS A 481 21.59 30.18 1.67
N ASN A 482 22.63 29.45 1.24
CA ASN A 482 24.02 29.78 1.55
C ASN A 482 24.74 30.59 0.46
N GLU A 483 24.40 30.39 -0.82
CA GLU A 483 25.18 30.88 -1.97
C GLU A 483 24.31 31.64 -3.00
N GLY A 484 22.99 31.67 -2.80
CA GLY A 484 22.06 32.36 -3.68
C GLY A 484 21.70 31.59 -4.95
N TRP A 485 20.70 32.13 -5.67
CA TRP A 485 20.06 31.46 -6.81
C TRP A 485 20.99 31.16 -7.99
N GLU A 486 22.07 31.92 -8.16
CA GLU A 486 23.01 31.69 -9.28
C GLU A 486 23.75 30.35 -9.18
N SER A 487 24.06 29.87 -7.97
CA SER A 487 24.71 28.56 -7.75
C SER A 487 23.79 27.40 -8.18
N VAL A 488 22.49 27.52 -7.90
CA VAL A 488 21.46 26.55 -8.31
C VAL A 488 21.21 26.56 -9.81
N VAL A 489 21.18 27.74 -10.43
CA VAL A 489 21.09 27.84 -11.88
C VAL A 489 22.31 27.15 -12.50
N ASP A 490 23.52 27.44 -12.02
CA ASP A 490 24.76 26.87 -12.56
C ASP A 490 24.85 25.35 -12.41
N TYR A 491 24.29 24.80 -11.34
CA TYR A 491 24.11 23.35 -11.19
C TYR A 491 23.06 22.80 -12.15
N LEU A 492 21.89 23.42 -12.30
CA LEU A 492 20.85 22.99 -13.23
C LEU A 492 21.32 23.01 -14.70
N ARG A 493 22.34 23.83 -15.03
CA ARG A 493 23.00 23.82 -16.35
C ARG A 493 23.90 22.61 -16.58
N LYS A 494 24.35 21.94 -15.52
CA LYS A 494 25.31 20.82 -15.55
C LYS A 494 24.63 19.44 -15.57
N VAL A 495 23.33 19.37 -15.34
CA VAL A 495 22.52 18.13 -15.36
C VAL A 495 21.68 18.03 -16.64
N CYS A 496 21.23 16.82 -17.03
CA CYS A 496 20.54 16.66 -18.30
C CYS A 496 19.12 17.28 -18.28
N PRO A 497 18.53 17.65 -19.44
CA PRO A 497 17.27 18.42 -19.48
C PRO A 497 16.11 17.74 -18.74
N HIS A 498 15.98 16.42 -18.88
CA HIS A 498 14.95 15.64 -18.21
C HIS A 498 15.11 15.65 -16.69
N GLU A 499 16.33 15.54 -16.20
CA GLU A 499 16.67 15.63 -14.76
C GLU A 499 16.46 17.04 -14.23
N ALA A 500 16.82 18.08 -14.98
CA ALA A 500 16.51 19.45 -14.61
C ALA A 500 14.99 19.65 -14.45
N PHE A 501 14.19 19.12 -15.38
CA PHE A 501 12.72 19.17 -15.27
C PHE A 501 12.18 18.39 -14.07
N GLN A 502 12.78 17.23 -13.74
CA GLN A 502 12.42 16.47 -12.54
C GLN A 502 12.82 17.19 -11.26
N ILE A 503 14.03 17.73 -11.17
CA ILE A 503 14.52 18.53 -10.04
C ILE A 503 13.62 19.75 -9.83
N LEU A 504 13.15 20.38 -10.91
CA LEU A 504 12.22 21.51 -10.84
C LEU A 504 10.81 21.10 -10.42
N GLY A 505 10.33 19.94 -10.88
CA GLY A 505 9.09 19.35 -10.39
C GLY A 505 9.18 19.04 -8.89
N ILE A 506 10.32 18.54 -8.42
CA ILE A 506 10.60 18.23 -7.02
C ILE A 506 10.75 19.51 -6.20
N LEU A 507 11.52 20.51 -6.64
CA LEU A 507 11.60 21.82 -5.99
C LEU A 507 10.22 22.48 -5.86
N ALA A 508 9.33 22.27 -6.83
CA ALA A 508 7.94 22.72 -6.78
C ALA A 508 7.05 21.88 -5.84
N LEU A 509 7.45 20.66 -5.48
CA LEU A 509 6.73 19.78 -4.55
C LEU A 509 7.15 19.98 -3.07
N PHE A 510 8.35 20.49 -2.80
CA PHE A 510 8.98 20.48 -1.47
C PHE A 510 9.03 21.82 -0.71
N THR A 511 8.22 22.83 -1.09
CA THR A 511 8.14 24.07 -0.28
C THR A 511 6.73 24.32 0.28
N PRO A 512 6.42 23.76 1.47
CA PRO A 512 5.19 24.06 2.20
C PRO A 512 5.30 25.27 3.15
N ASN A 513 6.51 25.75 3.45
CA ASN A 513 6.76 26.74 4.52
C ASN A 513 7.71 27.90 4.13
N GLY A 514 7.85 28.20 2.83
CA GLY A 514 8.69 29.32 2.39
C GLY A 514 8.29 30.66 3.05
N TYR A 515 7.03 30.82 3.45
CA TYR A 515 6.49 32.07 3.99
C TYR A 515 7.22 32.60 5.23
N GLN A 516 7.82 31.75 6.08
CA GLN A 516 8.59 32.21 7.25
C GLN A 516 10.02 32.66 6.92
N VAL A 517 10.68 32.03 5.95
CA VAL A 517 12.02 32.43 5.49
C VAL A 517 11.95 33.72 4.66
N TRP A 518 10.84 33.98 3.98
CA TRP A 518 10.62 35.19 3.19
C TRP A 518 10.35 36.46 4.00
N GLN A 519 9.90 36.37 5.27
CA GLN A 519 9.62 37.55 6.11
C GLN A 519 10.85 38.09 6.86
N GLU A 520 11.91 37.31 7.05
CA GLU A 520 13.13 37.77 7.73
C GLU A 520 14.14 38.47 6.80
N PHE A 521 14.03 38.30 5.48
CA PHE A 521 15.12 38.64 4.55
C PHE A 521 14.96 39.94 3.73
N PHE A 522 13.86 40.68 3.84
CA PHE A 522 13.73 41.99 3.16
C PHE A 522 12.93 43.03 3.96
N PRO A 523 13.61 43.83 4.81
CA PRO A 523 13.04 45.10 5.25
C PRO A 523 13.29 46.25 4.25
N GLU A 524 14.33 46.22 3.42
CA GLU A 524 14.68 47.39 2.60
C GLU A 524 15.36 46.98 1.30
N VAL A 525 14.80 47.40 0.16
CA VAL A 525 15.46 48.13 -0.95
C VAL A 525 14.44 48.28 -2.11
N PRO A 526 14.22 49.49 -2.63
CA PRO A 526 13.14 49.79 -3.57
C PRO A 526 13.52 49.55 -5.05
N PHE A 527 12.53 49.02 -5.78
CA PHE A 527 12.33 48.86 -7.24
C PHE A 527 13.52 48.81 -8.21
#